data_AF-A0AAV7KY05-F1
#
_entry.id   AF-A0AAV7KY05-F1
#
_cell.length_a   1.000
_cell.length_b   1.000
_cell.length_c   1.000
_cell.angle_alpha   90.00
_cell.angle_beta   90.00
_cell.angle_gamma   90.00
#
_symmetry.space_group_name_H-M   'P 1'
#
loop_
_entity.id
_entity.type
_entity.pdbx_description
1 polymer ?
#
loop_
_entity_poly.entity_id
_entity_poly.type
_entity_poly.pdbx_seq_one_letter_code
_entity_poly.pdbx_strand_id
1 'polypeptide(L)'
;MRSDIEGFQSRVTGLEQRIGSLEAQATVAQDREQDLLYLRSKLTDLEDRSRRDNIRLLGIPENEEGTDMQAFLNSTLSKLTSLDFDPPLEFQWAHRVGPKCSDNSSRPRPTIACLLRHNQTRQIFQAARSHGPFRVDQHDIRITADYSKETNERRKAFLVLRPRLRQLEMKYGLFDPPRMWAIKNGVSKDFYNPKELRLFLDSFQSQPKDSTNSNRLHDIAGDDKGNGIFPSGKEKANTALYDADASKEVETWRGWPDLRSHGPFRVDQHDIRITADYSKETNERRKAFLVLRPRLRQLEMKYGLFDPPRMWVTKNGVSKDFYNPEELRLFLDSFQSQPKDSTNSNRSHDIAGDDKGNRIFPSGKEKANTALYNADASKEVETWRGWPDRTTTGVRSCTPW
;
A
#
# COMPACT_ATOMS: atom_id res chain seq x y z
N MET A 1 25.85 -55.69 -31.36
CA MET A 1 26.59 -55.01 -30.27
C MET A 1 26.76 -53.52 -30.53
N ARG A 2 27.44 -53.07 -31.60
CA ARG A 2 27.61 -51.62 -31.87
C ARG A 2 26.28 -50.88 -32.14
N SER A 3 25.41 -51.46 -32.98
CA SER A 3 24.06 -50.94 -33.26
C SER A 3 23.18 -50.86 -32.02
N ASP A 4 23.28 -51.83 -31.13
CA ASP A 4 22.48 -51.88 -29.90
C ASP A 4 22.93 -50.78 -28.93
N ILE A 5 24.25 -50.57 -28.82
CA ILE A 5 24.85 -49.49 -28.01
C ILE A 5 24.39 -48.12 -28.54
N GLU A 6 24.40 -47.90 -29.85
CA GLU A 6 23.90 -46.66 -30.47
C GLU A 6 22.40 -46.45 -30.22
N GLY A 7 21.59 -47.51 -30.31
CA GLY A 7 20.17 -47.47 -29.96
C GLY A 7 19.91 -47.16 -28.49
N PHE A 8 20.73 -47.70 -27.58
CA PHE A 8 20.66 -47.36 -26.15
C PHE A 8 21.07 -45.90 -25.90
N GLN A 9 22.13 -45.41 -26.53
CA GLN A 9 22.57 -44.01 -26.41
C GLN A 9 21.48 -43.03 -26.86
N SER A 10 20.85 -43.27 -28.02
CA SER A 10 19.74 -42.44 -28.50
C SER A 10 18.56 -42.40 -27.52
N ARG A 11 18.20 -43.55 -26.92
CA ARG A 11 17.15 -43.61 -25.90
C ARG A 11 17.53 -42.87 -24.62
N VAL A 12 18.79 -42.99 -24.17
CA VAL A 12 19.29 -42.28 -22.99
C VAL A 12 19.25 -40.77 -23.22
N THR A 13 19.75 -40.27 -24.35
CA THR A 13 19.68 -38.84 -24.69
C THR A 13 18.24 -38.34 -24.77
N GLY A 14 17.33 -39.13 -25.34
CA GLY A 14 15.90 -38.78 -25.36
C GLY A 14 15.28 -38.71 -23.97
N LEU A 15 15.68 -39.60 -23.05
CA LEU A 15 15.26 -39.55 -21.65
C LEU A 15 15.86 -38.35 -20.92
N GLU A 16 17.14 -38.04 -21.11
CA GLU A 16 17.81 -36.88 -20.52
C GLU A 16 17.14 -35.56 -20.93
N GLN A 17 16.83 -35.39 -22.22
CA GLN A 17 16.09 -34.22 -22.71
C GLN A 17 14.70 -34.11 -22.08
N ARG A 18 13.98 -35.23 -21.96
CA ARG A 18 12.66 -35.25 -21.34
C ARG A 18 12.75 -34.93 -19.84
N ILE A 19 13.75 -35.46 -19.13
CA ILE A 19 14.01 -35.15 -17.72
C ILE A 19 14.30 -33.66 -17.56
N GLY A 20 15.22 -33.09 -18.35
CA GLY A 20 15.52 -31.67 -18.31
C GLY A 20 14.31 -30.78 -18.58
N SER A 21 13.42 -31.19 -19.50
CA SER A 21 12.16 -30.48 -19.75
C SER A 21 11.19 -30.56 -18.58
N LEU A 22 11.11 -31.71 -17.90
CA LEU A 22 10.27 -31.90 -16.72
C LEU A 22 10.79 -31.12 -15.52
N GLU A 23 12.11 -31.07 -15.33
CA GLU A 23 12.76 -30.27 -14.29
C GLU A 23 12.47 -28.77 -14.50
N ALA A 24 12.61 -28.27 -15.73
CA ALA A 24 12.27 -26.89 -16.06
C ALA A 24 10.77 -26.57 -15.87
N GLN A 25 9.88 -27.52 -16.14
CA GLN A 25 8.45 -27.35 -15.85
C GLN A 25 8.17 -27.36 -14.34
N ALA A 26 8.88 -28.19 -13.58
CA ALA A 26 8.73 -28.26 -12.13
C ALA A 26 9.18 -26.96 -11.45
N THR A 27 10.28 -26.35 -11.88
CA THR A 27 10.73 -25.06 -11.35
C THR A 27 9.72 -23.95 -11.65
N VAL A 28 9.23 -23.86 -12.88
CA VAL A 28 8.18 -22.88 -13.24
C VAL A 28 6.89 -23.11 -12.45
N ALA A 29 6.50 -24.37 -12.21
CA ALA A 29 5.34 -24.69 -11.39
C ALA A 29 5.54 -24.25 -9.92
N GLN A 30 6.73 -24.46 -9.37
CA GLN A 30 7.09 -24.02 -8.03
C GLN A 30 7.06 -22.49 -7.91
N ASP A 31 7.62 -21.77 -8.89
CA ASP A 31 7.58 -20.29 -8.90
C ASP A 31 6.14 -19.77 -8.96
N ARG A 32 5.29 -20.37 -9.80
CA ARG A 32 3.85 -20.04 -9.86
C ARG A 32 3.13 -20.32 -8.55
N GLU A 33 3.47 -21.40 -7.85
CA GLU A 33 2.89 -21.69 -6.54
C GLU A 33 3.27 -20.61 -5.52
N GLN A 34 4.54 -20.17 -5.52
CA GLN A 34 4.98 -19.06 -4.67
C GLN A 34 4.25 -17.75 -4.98
N ASP A 35 4.09 -17.43 -6.27
CA ASP A 35 3.33 -16.25 -6.70
C ASP A 35 1.87 -16.30 -6.26
N LEU A 36 1.22 -17.46 -6.39
CA LEU A 36 -0.16 -17.65 -5.93
C LEU A 36 -0.29 -17.48 -4.42
N LEU A 37 0.66 -18.02 -3.63
CA LEU A 37 0.70 -17.83 -2.18
C LEU A 37 0.90 -16.36 -1.82
N TYR A 38 1.80 -15.66 -2.50
CA TYR A 38 2.04 -14.23 -2.31
C TYR A 38 0.79 -13.39 -2.63
N LEU A 39 0.16 -13.64 -3.78
CA LEU A 39 -1.05 -12.93 -4.20
C LEU A 39 -2.21 -13.18 -3.24
N ARG A 40 -2.40 -14.43 -2.81
CA ARG A 40 -3.44 -14.78 -1.84
C ARG A 40 -3.23 -14.08 -0.49
N SER A 41 -1.99 -14.04 -0.01
CA SER A 41 -1.63 -13.29 1.21
C SER A 41 -1.92 -11.80 1.06
N LYS A 42 -1.54 -11.21 -0.09
CA LYS A 42 -1.79 -9.80 -0.40
C LYS A 42 -3.29 -9.48 -0.49
N LEU A 43 -4.08 -10.33 -1.13
CA LEU A 43 -5.53 -10.16 -1.21
C LEU A 43 -6.19 -10.23 0.17
N THR A 44 -5.74 -11.17 1.01
CA THR A 44 -6.22 -11.30 2.39
C THR A 44 -5.91 -10.04 3.21
N ASP A 45 -4.67 -9.51 3.12
CA ASP A 45 -4.28 -8.26 3.80
C ASP A 45 -5.09 -7.06 3.31
N LEU A 46 -5.33 -6.93 2.01
CA LEU A 46 -6.17 -5.86 1.45
C LEU A 46 -7.62 -5.96 1.93
N GLU A 47 -8.19 -7.17 1.93
CA GLU A 47 -9.54 -7.43 2.44
C GLU A 47 -9.65 -7.07 3.93
N ASP A 48 -8.72 -7.54 4.77
CA ASP A 48 -8.73 -7.25 6.20
C ASP A 48 -8.53 -5.75 6.50
N ARG A 49 -7.65 -5.05 5.76
CA ARG A 49 -7.49 -3.60 5.89
C ARG A 49 -8.77 -2.85 5.54
N SER A 50 -9.46 -3.28 4.48
CA SER A 50 -10.73 -2.66 4.06
C SER A 50 -11.85 -2.85 5.09
N ARG A 51 -11.78 -3.91 5.92
CA ARG A 51 -12.78 -4.23 6.94
C ARG A 51 -12.36 -3.85 8.35
N ARG A 52 -11.21 -3.20 8.53
CA ARG A 52 -10.64 -2.90 9.84
C ARG A 52 -11.53 -1.99 10.70
N ASP A 53 -12.32 -1.15 10.04
CA ASP A 53 -13.27 -0.23 10.66
C ASP A 53 -14.68 -0.82 10.80
N ASN A 54 -14.88 -2.05 10.33
CA ASN A 54 -16.13 -2.77 10.48
C ASN A 54 -16.23 -3.40 11.87
N ILE A 55 -17.35 -3.15 12.53
CA ILE A 55 -17.81 -3.90 13.69
C ILE A 55 -18.89 -4.88 13.28
N ARG A 56 -18.84 -6.08 13.86
CA ARG A 56 -19.83 -7.14 13.68
C ARG A 56 -20.51 -7.42 15.01
N LEU A 57 -21.80 -7.09 15.08
CA LEU A 57 -22.66 -7.32 16.23
C LEU A 57 -23.46 -8.60 16.03
N LEU A 58 -23.48 -9.44 17.06
CA LEU A 58 -24.20 -10.70 17.11
C LEU A 58 -25.19 -10.65 18.27
N GLY A 59 -26.40 -11.18 18.07
CA GLY A 59 -27.41 -11.29 19.12
C GLY A 59 -28.37 -10.12 19.26
N ILE A 60 -28.28 -9.10 18.39
CA ILE A 60 -29.29 -8.02 18.32
C ILE A 60 -30.61 -8.62 17.83
N PRO A 61 -31.72 -8.52 18.55
CA PRO A 61 -33.03 -9.01 18.10
C PRO A 61 -33.45 -8.40 16.77
N GLU A 62 -34.23 -9.14 15.98
CA GLU A 62 -34.71 -8.65 14.68
C GLU A 62 -35.78 -7.58 14.87
N ASN A 63 -35.75 -6.54 14.02
CA ASN A 63 -36.70 -5.41 13.99
C ASN A 63 -36.65 -4.43 15.18
N GLU A 64 -35.77 -4.61 16.18
CA GLU A 64 -35.55 -3.60 17.24
C GLU A 64 -34.88 -2.30 16.73
N GLU A 65 -34.27 -2.38 15.57
CA GLU A 65 -33.49 -1.31 14.96
C GLU A 65 -34.38 -0.16 14.45
N GLY A 66 -35.68 -0.43 14.31
CA GLY A 66 -36.64 0.50 13.74
C GLY A 66 -36.32 0.82 12.27
N THR A 67 -36.53 2.08 11.90
CA THR A 67 -36.28 2.58 10.54
C THR A 67 -34.83 3.01 10.31
N ASP A 68 -34.08 3.34 11.37
CA ASP A 68 -32.70 3.85 11.28
C ASP A 68 -31.74 3.02 12.14
N MET A 69 -31.02 2.14 11.45
CA MET A 69 -30.02 1.27 12.06
C MET A 69 -28.83 2.05 12.65
N GLN A 70 -28.43 3.18 12.06
CA GLN A 70 -27.27 3.93 12.55
C GLN A 70 -27.60 4.65 13.85
N ALA A 71 -28.76 5.29 13.94
CA ALA A 71 -29.23 5.91 15.19
C ALA A 71 -29.40 4.87 16.30
N PHE A 72 -29.99 3.71 15.97
CA PHE A 72 -30.10 2.58 16.89
C PHE A 72 -28.72 2.13 17.40
N LEU A 73 -27.76 1.89 16.49
CA LEU A 73 -26.41 1.46 16.86
C LEU A 73 -25.66 2.50 17.68
N ASN A 74 -25.81 3.80 17.38
CA ASN A 74 -25.19 4.86 18.16
C ASN A 74 -25.65 4.81 19.61
N SER A 75 -26.97 4.79 19.84
CA SER A 75 -27.53 4.70 21.20
C SER A 75 -27.18 3.38 21.91
N THR A 76 -27.19 2.27 21.17
CA THR A 76 -26.94 0.93 21.71
C THR A 76 -25.47 0.78 22.10
N LEU A 77 -24.54 1.18 21.23
CA LEU A 77 -23.10 1.06 21.51
C LEU A 77 -22.69 1.92 22.69
N SER A 78 -23.17 3.16 22.79
CA SER A 78 -22.91 4.04 23.94
C SER A 78 -23.37 3.40 25.26
N LYS A 79 -24.58 2.82 25.27
CA LYS A 79 -25.12 2.06 26.43
C LYS A 79 -24.30 0.82 26.73
N LEU A 80 -23.90 0.07 25.70
CA LEU A 80 -23.17 -1.19 25.85
C LEU A 80 -21.77 -0.98 26.40
N THR A 81 -21.04 -0.05 25.79
CA THR A 81 -19.63 0.19 26.16
C THR A 81 -19.50 1.09 27.37
N SER A 82 -20.59 1.70 27.85
CA SER A 82 -20.58 2.75 28.87
C SER A 82 -19.59 3.87 28.53
N LEU A 83 -19.48 4.18 27.24
CA LEU A 83 -18.60 5.21 26.71
C LEU A 83 -19.46 6.38 26.25
N ASP A 84 -19.00 7.58 26.57
CA ASP A 84 -19.54 8.81 25.99
C ASP A 84 -18.69 9.19 24.79
N PHE A 85 -19.26 9.06 23.59
CA PHE A 85 -18.55 9.33 22.34
C PHE A 85 -18.73 10.80 21.95
N ASP A 86 -17.63 11.56 22.03
CA ASP A 86 -17.55 12.93 21.52
C ASP A 86 -16.43 13.04 20.47
N PRO A 87 -16.75 13.31 19.18
CA PRO A 87 -18.09 13.45 18.63
C PRO A 87 -18.87 12.10 18.62
N PRO A 88 -20.20 12.13 18.39
CA PRO A 88 -21.01 10.93 18.28
C PRO A 88 -20.46 9.93 17.25
N LEU A 89 -20.89 8.66 17.37
CA LEU A 89 -20.52 7.63 16.39
C LEU A 89 -21.09 7.96 15.01
N GLU A 90 -20.20 8.07 14.04
CA GLU A 90 -20.52 8.26 12.62
C GLU A 90 -20.28 6.95 11.87
N PHE A 91 -21.28 6.52 11.11
CA PHE A 91 -21.22 5.30 10.31
C PHE A 91 -21.19 5.63 8.83
N GLN A 92 -20.31 4.95 8.09
CA GLN A 92 -20.36 4.98 6.63
C GLN A 92 -21.57 4.18 6.13
N TRP A 93 -21.86 3.04 6.77
CA TRP A 93 -23.01 2.18 6.49
C TRP A 93 -23.23 1.21 7.66
N ALA A 94 -24.47 0.71 7.78
CA ALA A 94 -24.85 -0.34 8.73
C ALA A 94 -25.96 -1.20 8.12
N HIS A 95 -25.83 -2.52 8.15
CA HIS A 95 -26.84 -3.44 7.61
C HIS A 95 -26.78 -4.84 8.27
N ARG A 96 -27.88 -5.59 8.13
CA ARG A 96 -27.95 -7.02 8.50
C ARG A 96 -27.38 -7.89 7.38
N VAL A 97 -26.67 -8.95 7.75
CA VAL A 97 -26.07 -9.90 6.80
C VAL A 97 -26.74 -11.27 6.88
N GLY A 98 -27.10 -11.81 5.73
CA GLY A 98 -27.69 -13.14 5.58
C GLY A 98 -29.21 -13.16 5.42
N PRO A 99 -29.77 -14.34 5.08
CA PRO A 99 -31.21 -14.49 4.87
C PRO A 99 -31.99 -14.31 6.17
N LYS A 100 -33.12 -13.60 6.11
CA LYS A 100 -34.03 -13.47 7.25
C LYS A 100 -34.63 -14.84 7.54
N CYS A 101 -34.40 -15.36 8.74
CA CYS A 101 -35.10 -16.58 9.17
C CYS A 101 -36.56 -16.27 9.43
N SER A 102 -37.45 -17.17 9.03
CA SER A 102 -38.89 -17.08 9.26
C SER A 102 -39.29 -17.40 10.71
N ASP A 103 -38.40 -18.09 11.44
CA ASP A 103 -38.68 -18.59 12.79
C ASP A 103 -38.03 -17.71 13.86
N ASN A 104 -38.84 -17.21 14.80
CA ASN A 104 -38.41 -16.39 15.93
C ASN A 104 -37.54 -17.18 16.93
N SER A 105 -37.50 -18.52 16.84
CA SER A 105 -36.57 -19.35 17.63
C SER A 105 -35.14 -19.35 17.09
N SER A 106 -34.90 -18.82 15.88
CA SER A 106 -33.59 -18.84 15.25
C SER A 106 -32.68 -17.72 15.77
N ARG A 107 -31.36 -17.91 15.67
CA ARG A 107 -30.40 -16.86 16.06
C ARG A 107 -30.59 -15.62 15.18
N PRO A 108 -30.70 -14.41 15.75
CA PRO A 108 -30.82 -13.18 14.97
C PRO A 108 -29.66 -13.00 13.99
N ARG A 109 -29.90 -12.35 12.85
CA ARG A 109 -28.85 -12.13 11.85
C ARG A 109 -27.75 -11.23 12.40
N PRO A 110 -26.48 -11.46 12.02
CA PRO A 110 -25.41 -10.51 12.32
C PRO A 110 -25.70 -9.14 11.72
N THR A 111 -25.42 -8.08 12.47
CA THR A 111 -25.33 -6.70 11.96
C THR A 111 -23.86 -6.38 11.71
N ILE A 112 -23.54 -5.82 10.54
CA ILE A 112 -22.22 -5.25 10.26
C ILE A 112 -22.37 -3.75 10.05
N ALA A 113 -21.52 -2.97 10.70
CA ALA A 113 -21.46 -1.53 10.54
C ALA A 113 -20.02 -1.07 10.36
N CYS A 114 -19.78 -0.16 9.43
CA CYS A 114 -18.49 0.48 9.23
C CYS A 114 -18.50 1.87 9.86
N LEU A 115 -17.58 2.12 10.79
CA LEU A 115 -17.42 3.44 11.40
C LEU A 115 -16.51 4.32 10.53
N LEU A 116 -16.78 5.62 10.54
CA LEU A 116 -15.96 6.60 9.84
C LEU A 116 -14.61 6.83 10.55
N ARG A 117 -14.58 6.69 11.88
CA ARG A 117 -13.40 7.00 12.72
C ARG A 117 -12.81 5.75 13.33
N HIS A 118 -11.64 5.35 12.84
CA HIS A 118 -10.90 4.18 13.31
C HIS A 118 -10.64 4.16 14.84
N ASN A 119 -10.45 5.34 15.45
CA ASN A 119 -10.22 5.44 16.90
C ASN A 119 -11.44 5.01 17.71
N GLN A 120 -12.66 5.36 17.29
CA GLN A 120 -13.91 4.94 17.94
C GLN A 120 -14.07 3.42 17.82
N THR A 121 -13.77 2.83 16.66
CA THR A 121 -13.75 1.37 16.46
C THR A 121 -12.84 0.67 17.46
N ARG A 122 -11.62 1.20 17.70
CA ARG A 122 -10.70 0.65 18.70
C ARG A 122 -11.26 0.73 20.12
N GLN A 123 -11.86 1.85 20.50
CA GLN A 123 -12.47 2.04 21.82
C GLN A 123 -13.59 1.02 22.05
N ILE A 124 -14.46 0.81 21.06
CA ILE A 124 -15.53 -0.21 21.11
C ILE A 124 -14.93 -1.61 21.31
N PHE A 125 -13.90 -2.00 20.54
CA PHE A 125 -13.28 -3.31 20.71
C PHE A 125 -12.56 -3.47 22.04
N GLN A 126 -11.99 -2.39 22.59
CA GLN A 126 -11.38 -2.41 23.91
C GLN A 126 -12.45 -2.63 24.99
N ALA A 127 -13.55 -1.88 24.94
CA ALA A 127 -14.68 -2.06 25.86
C ALA A 127 -15.25 -3.48 25.77
N ALA A 128 -15.45 -4.02 24.57
CA ALA A 128 -15.94 -5.38 24.37
C ALA A 128 -15.01 -6.47 24.93
N ARG A 129 -13.69 -6.23 24.97
CA ARG A 129 -12.72 -7.16 25.59
C ARG A 129 -12.74 -7.08 27.11
N SER A 130 -12.92 -5.88 27.67
CA SER A 130 -12.88 -5.64 29.11
C SER A 130 -14.16 -6.08 29.82
N HIS A 131 -15.33 -5.81 29.23
CA HIS A 131 -16.62 -6.02 29.89
C HIS A 131 -17.27 -7.38 29.59
N GLY A 132 -16.71 -8.16 28.65
CA GLY A 132 -17.27 -9.45 28.26
C GLY A 132 -18.50 -9.32 27.35
N PRO A 133 -19.31 -10.39 27.19
CA PRO A 133 -20.56 -10.29 26.43
C PRO A 133 -21.51 -9.31 27.11
N PHE A 134 -22.10 -8.44 26.31
CA PHE A 134 -23.02 -7.44 26.82
C PHE A 134 -24.43 -8.02 26.95
N ARG A 135 -25.21 -7.55 27.93
CA ARG A 135 -26.62 -7.91 28.07
C ARG A 135 -27.51 -6.70 27.86
N VAL A 136 -28.40 -6.78 26.87
CA VAL A 136 -29.47 -5.80 26.62
C VAL A 136 -30.77 -6.54 26.58
N ASP A 137 -31.74 -6.13 27.39
CA ASP A 137 -33.12 -6.65 27.35
C ASP A 137 -33.20 -8.18 27.29
N GLN A 138 -32.37 -8.85 28.12
CA GLN A 138 -32.24 -10.32 28.23
C GLN A 138 -31.50 -11.03 27.07
N HIS A 139 -30.95 -10.29 26.12
CA HIS A 139 -30.16 -10.81 25.01
C HIS A 139 -28.65 -10.62 25.22
N ASP A 140 -27.88 -11.69 24.99
CA ASP A 140 -26.41 -11.64 25.00
C ASP A 140 -25.90 -11.09 23.65
N ILE A 141 -25.45 -9.84 23.66
CA ILE A 141 -24.87 -9.16 22.50
C ILE A 141 -23.35 -9.32 22.52
N ARG A 142 -22.80 -9.73 21.37
CA ARG A 142 -21.35 -9.85 21.18
C ARG A 142 -20.87 -8.96 20.06
N ILE A 143 -19.87 -8.14 20.38
CA ILE A 143 -19.17 -7.31 19.40
C ILE A 143 -17.87 -8.02 18.99
N THR A 144 -17.66 -8.15 17.68
CA THR A 144 -16.48 -8.81 17.08
C THR A 144 -16.00 -8.01 15.88
N ALA A 145 -14.74 -8.20 15.49
CA ALA A 145 -14.22 -7.62 14.24
C ALA A 145 -14.66 -8.46 13.04
N ASP A 146 -14.86 -7.80 11.90
CA ASP A 146 -15.23 -8.43 10.64
C ASP A 146 -14.00 -8.82 9.81
N TYR A 147 -13.43 -9.99 10.11
CA TYR A 147 -12.27 -10.49 9.38
C TYR A 147 -12.65 -11.14 8.04
N SER A 148 -11.70 -11.17 7.10
CA SER A 148 -11.77 -12.02 5.90
C SER A 148 -11.97 -13.49 6.26
N LYS A 149 -12.41 -14.30 5.28
CA LYS A 149 -12.63 -15.73 5.47
C LYS A 149 -11.34 -16.43 5.90
N GLU A 150 -10.23 -16.15 5.22
CA GLU A 150 -8.93 -16.76 5.49
C GLU A 150 -8.41 -16.41 6.89
N THR A 151 -8.51 -15.14 7.28
CA THR A 151 -8.12 -14.70 8.62
C THR A 151 -9.00 -15.34 9.68
N ASN A 152 -10.32 -15.47 9.45
CA ASN A 152 -11.21 -16.21 10.35
C ASN A 152 -10.83 -17.70 10.47
N GLU A 153 -10.46 -18.37 9.38
CA GLU A 153 -10.02 -19.77 9.39
C GLU A 153 -8.71 -19.94 10.18
N ARG A 154 -7.72 -19.07 9.95
CA ARG A 154 -6.46 -19.06 10.72
C ARG A 154 -6.71 -18.83 12.21
N ARG A 155 -7.57 -17.87 12.55
CA ARG A 155 -7.99 -17.62 13.95
C ARG A 155 -8.65 -18.85 14.54
N LYS A 156 -9.62 -19.47 13.85
CA LYS A 156 -10.29 -20.70 14.30
C LYS A 156 -9.28 -21.83 14.58
N ALA A 157 -8.29 -22.02 13.71
CA ALA A 157 -7.26 -23.04 13.90
C ALA A 157 -6.47 -22.83 15.21
N PHE A 158 -6.15 -21.58 15.58
CA PHE A 158 -5.56 -21.28 16.89
C PHE A 158 -6.56 -21.49 18.05
N LEU A 159 -7.83 -21.09 17.87
CA LEU A 159 -8.85 -21.22 18.92
C LEU A 159 -9.09 -22.66 19.36
N VAL A 160 -8.97 -23.62 18.43
CA VAL A 160 -9.06 -25.07 18.72
C VAL A 160 -8.01 -25.53 19.73
N LEU A 161 -6.86 -24.85 19.83
CA LEU A 161 -5.76 -25.21 20.73
C LEU A 161 -5.89 -24.58 22.14
N ARG A 162 -6.85 -23.68 22.36
CA ARG A 162 -7.08 -23.03 23.67
C ARG A 162 -7.33 -24.00 24.83
N PRO A 163 -8.11 -25.09 24.69
CA PRO A 163 -8.31 -26.04 25.79
C PRO A 163 -6.99 -26.63 26.28
N ARG A 164 -6.06 -26.96 25.36
CA ARG A 164 -4.73 -27.49 25.71
C ARG A 164 -3.87 -26.46 26.41
N LEU A 165 -3.89 -25.21 25.96
CA LEU A 165 -3.20 -24.10 26.63
C LEU A 165 -3.69 -23.91 28.08
N ARG A 166 -5.01 -24.00 28.30
CA ARG A 166 -5.61 -23.94 29.65
C ARG A 166 -5.19 -25.13 30.52
N GLN A 167 -5.17 -26.34 29.95
CA GLN A 167 -4.75 -27.56 30.66
C GLN A 167 -3.29 -27.48 31.12
N LEU A 168 -2.44 -26.79 30.36
CA LEU A 168 -1.03 -26.57 30.70
C LEU A 168 -0.80 -25.29 31.53
N GLU A 169 -1.88 -24.66 32.02
CA GLU A 169 -1.86 -23.43 32.83
C GLU A 169 -1.08 -22.27 32.19
N MET A 170 -1.06 -22.23 30.85
CA MET A 170 -0.39 -21.16 30.12
C MET A 170 -1.29 -19.93 30.01
N LYS A 171 -0.71 -18.73 30.22
CA LYS A 171 -1.37 -17.49 29.81
C LYS A 171 -1.22 -17.34 28.30
N TYR A 172 -2.26 -16.90 27.60
CA TYR A 172 -2.20 -16.77 26.15
C TYR A 172 -3.09 -15.64 25.64
N GLY A 173 -2.82 -15.20 24.41
CA GLY A 173 -3.68 -14.28 23.69
C GLY A 173 -3.54 -14.43 22.19
N LEU A 174 -4.54 -13.94 21.46
CA LEU A 174 -4.58 -13.99 19.99
C LEU A 174 -4.60 -12.55 19.47
N PHE A 175 -3.57 -12.19 18.71
CA PHE A 175 -3.45 -10.87 18.10
C PHE A 175 -4.05 -10.82 16.69
N ASP A 176 -4.04 -9.62 16.14
CA ASP A 176 -4.30 -9.32 14.74
C ASP A 176 -3.04 -8.66 14.13
N PRO A 177 -2.53 -9.10 12.96
CA PRO A 177 -2.88 -10.32 12.23
C PRO A 177 -2.78 -11.59 13.09
N PRO A 178 -3.44 -12.71 12.72
CA PRO A 178 -3.57 -13.90 13.56
C PRO A 178 -2.22 -14.50 13.94
N ARG A 179 -1.78 -14.21 15.16
CA ARG A 179 -0.66 -14.86 15.85
C ARG A 179 -1.04 -15.08 17.29
N MET A 180 -0.68 -16.22 17.85
CA MET A 180 -0.97 -16.56 19.23
C MET A 180 0.31 -16.46 20.05
N TRP A 181 0.24 -15.77 21.18
CA TRP A 181 1.32 -15.77 22.16
C TRP A 181 0.92 -16.67 23.33
N ALA A 182 1.89 -17.35 23.92
CA ALA A 182 1.72 -18.12 25.15
C ALA A 182 2.89 -17.87 26.10
N ILE A 183 2.58 -17.74 27.39
CA ILE A 183 3.55 -17.61 28.48
C ILE A 183 3.46 -18.83 29.39
N LYS A 184 4.60 -19.45 29.66
CA LYS A 184 4.78 -20.49 30.69
C LYS A 184 6.06 -20.21 31.48
N ASN A 185 5.97 -20.25 32.81
CA ASN A 185 7.11 -20.04 33.73
C ASN A 185 7.90 -18.74 33.44
N GLY A 186 7.19 -17.65 33.10
CA GLY A 186 7.80 -16.36 32.77
C GLY A 186 8.35 -16.21 31.35
N VAL A 187 8.42 -17.30 30.56
CA VAL A 187 8.90 -17.26 29.17
C VAL A 187 7.71 -17.09 28.22
N SER A 188 7.71 -15.99 27.45
CA SER A 188 6.74 -15.73 26.38
C SER A 188 7.25 -16.25 25.04
N LYS A 189 6.38 -16.88 24.27
CA LYS A 189 6.65 -17.28 22.88
C LYS A 189 5.48 -16.95 21.97
N ASP A 190 5.81 -16.39 20.81
CA ASP A 190 4.86 -16.08 19.75
C ASP A 190 4.83 -17.19 18.71
N PHE A 191 3.63 -17.49 18.21
CA PHE A 191 3.37 -18.50 17.20
C PHE A 191 2.60 -17.88 16.04
N TYR A 192 3.20 -17.92 14.85
CA TYR A 192 2.59 -17.42 13.61
C TYR A 192 1.78 -18.50 12.90
N ASN A 193 2.06 -19.77 13.21
CA ASN A 193 1.36 -20.92 12.64
C ASN A 193 0.71 -21.79 13.74
N PRO A 194 -0.57 -22.17 13.60
CA PRO A 194 -1.20 -23.14 14.51
C PRO A 194 -0.46 -24.48 14.60
N LYS A 195 0.23 -24.90 13.53
CA LYS A 195 1.06 -26.13 13.54
C LYS A 195 2.24 -26.02 14.50
N GLU A 196 2.94 -24.89 14.51
CA GLU A 196 4.06 -24.64 15.43
C GLU A 196 3.60 -24.65 16.89
N LEU A 197 2.46 -24.00 17.17
CA LEU A 197 1.87 -24.03 18.50
C LEU A 197 1.49 -25.45 18.90
N ARG A 198 0.90 -26.24 18.00
CA ARG A 198 0.54 -27.64 18.28
C ARG A 198 1.76 -28.48 18.66
N LEU A 199 2.83 -28.40 17.85
CA LEU A 199 4.09 -29.11 18.13
C LEU A 199 4.69 -28.69 19.48
N PHE A 200 4.63 -27.40 19.81
CA PHE A 200 5.06 -26.90 21.11
C PHE A 200 4.21 -27.41 22.28
N LEU A 201 2.89 -27.55 22.11
CA LEU A 201 2.03 -28.12 23.15
C LEU A 201 2.29 -29.62 23.34
N ASP A 202 2.56 -30.34 22.24
CA ASP A 202 2.86 -31.77 22.27
C ASP A 202 4.18 -32.07 23.02
N SER A 203 5.18 -31.17 22.97
CA SER A 203 6.44 -31.35 23.70
C SER A 203 6.27 -31.37 25.24
N PHE A 204 5.18 -30.80 25.78
CA PHE A 204 4.89 -30.86 27.22
C PHE A 204 4.17 -32.14 27.66
N GLN A 205 3.64 -32.93 26.72
CA GLN A 205 2.97 -34.21 27.04
C GLN A 205 3.96 -35.38 27.14
N SER A 206 5.21 -35.18 26.70
CA SER A 206 6.24 -36.23 26.62
C SER A 206 7.08 -36.40 27.89
N GLN A 207 6.73 -35.75 29.00
CA GLN A 207 7.39 -35.95 30.30
C GLN A 207 6.60 -37.00 31.10
N PRO A 208 7.20 -38.15 31.47
CA PRO A 208 6.52 -39.14 32.30
C PRO A 208 6.21 -38.57 33.68
N LYS A 209 5.04 -38.92 34.21
CA LYS A 209 4.69 -38.70 35.61
C LYS A 209 5.49 -39.67 36.47
N ASP A 210 6.68 -39.28 36.91
CA ASP A 210 7.33 -39.93 38.04
C ASP A 210 7.07 -39.15 39.34
N SER A 211 6.82 -39.97 40.36
CA SER A 211 6.25 -39.71 41.67
C SER A 211 7.07 -38.81 42.60
N THR A 212 6.34 -38.08 43.45
CA THR A 212 6.62 -37.80 44.87
C THR A 212 8.07 -37.89 45.36
N ASN A 213 8.68 -36.76 45.74
CA ASN A 213 9.19 -36.65 47.11
C ASN A 213 9.39 -35.20 47.57
N SER A 214 8.99 -34.96 48.81
CA SER A 214 9.29 -33.76 49.60
C SER A 214 10.80 -33.65 49.82
N ASN A 215 11.37 -32.45 49.63
CA ASN A 215 12.20 -31.81 50.66
C ASN A 215 12.42 -30.33 50.37
N ARG A 216 12.10 -29.52 51.38
CA ARG A 216 12.65 -28.17 51.61
C ARG A 216 14.18 -28.23 51.65
N LEU A 217 14.85 -27.22 51.11
CA LEU A 217 15.92 -26.45 51.80
C LEU A 217 16.41 -25.26 50.94
N HIS A 218 16.45 -24.11 51.61
CA HIS A 218 17.20 -22.84 51.46
C HIS A 218 17.62 -22.24 50.11
N ASP A 219 17.23 -20.96 49.99
CA ASP A 219 18.01 -19.77 49.61
C ASP A 219 19.40 -19.98 48.99
N ILE A 220 19.66 -19.31 47.87
CA ILE A 220 20.81 -18.43 47.64
C ILE A 220 20.45 -17.45 46.52
N ALA A 221 20.56 -16.17 46.83
CA ALA A 221 20.57 -15.07 45.87
C ALA A 221 21.82 -15.15 45.00
N GLY A 222 21.65 -14.94 43.70
CA GLY A 222 22.73 -14.78 42.74
C GLY A 222 22.28 -13.82 41.65
N ASP A 223 22.72 -12.57 41.77
CA ASP A 223 22.79 -11.62 40.68
C ASP A 223 23.46 -12.29 39.48
N ASP A 224 22.86 -12.16 38.28
CA ASP A 224 23.69 -12.15 37.09
C ASP A 224 23.10 -11.26 35.98
N LYS A 225 23.85 -10.19 35.71
CA LYS A 225 23.64 -9.24 34.63
C LYS A 225 24.19 -9.86 33.35
N GLY A 226 23.31 -10.39 32.51
CA GLY A 226 23.68 -10.94 31.20
C GLY A 226 23.17 -10.08 30.05
N ASN A 227 24.03 -9.20 29.55
CA ASN A 227 23.90 -8.45 28.29
C ASN A 227 23.49 -9.36 27.12
N GLY A 228 22.47 -8.94 26.36
CA GLY A 228 22.04 -9.57 25.11
C GLY A 228 21.63 -8.52 24.09
N ILE A 229 22.61 -7.75 23.62
CA ILE A 229 22.49 -6.79 22.52
C ILE A 229 22.23 -7.58 21.24
N PHE A 230 21.02 -7.48 20.68
CA PHE A 230 20.77 -7.90 19.30
C PHE A 230 20.99 -6.72 18.35
N PRO A 231 21.66 -6.95 17.20
CA PRO A 231 22.10 -5.88 16.33
C PRO A 231 20.91 -5.24 15.63
N SER A 232 20.69 -3.95 15.88
CA SER A 232 19.85 -3.11 15.04
C SER A 232 20.49 -3.06 13.65
N GLY A 233 19.93 -3.81 12.70
CA GLY A 233 20.22 -3.64 11.29
C GLY A 233 19.92 -2.19 10.92
N LYS A 234 20.98 -1.41 10.73
CA LYS A 234 20.90 -0.06 10.17
C LYS A 234 20.38 -0.20 8.74
N GLU A 235 19.08 0.02 8.53
CA GLU A 235 18.59 0.43 7.23
C GLU A 235 19.32 1.74 6.88
N LYS A 236 20.18 1.67 5.87
CA LYS A 236 20.80 2.85 5.29
C LYS A 236 19.65 3.70 4.74
N ALA A 237 19.39 4.82 5.39
CA ALA A 237 18.60 5.89 4.82
C ALA A 237 19.22 6.22 3.45
N ASN A 238 18.45 6.04 2.38
CA ASN A 238 18.78 6.56 1.05
C ASN A 238 18.62 8.09 1.08
N THR A 239 19.51 8.77 1.79
CA THR A 239 19.63 10.23 1.85
C THR A 239 20.68 10.66 0.83
N ALA A 240 20.40 10.45 -0.45
CA ALA A 240 21.22 11.00 -1.52
C ALA A 240 20.37 11.10 -2.78
N LEU A 241 19.64 12.22 -2.94
CA LEU A 241 19.15 12.72 -4.25
C LEU A 241 18.33 14.04 -4.15
N TYR A 242 18.49 14.88 -3.12
CA TYR A 242 17.70 16.11 -3.00
C TYR A 242 18.55 17.30 -2.54
N ASP A 243 18.74 18.24 -3.47
CA ASP A 243 19.52 19.49 -3.34
C ASP A 243 18.78 20.59 -2.57
N ALA A 244 19.54 21.49 -1.96
CA ALA A 244 19.08 22.61 -1.11
C ALA A 244 18.60 23.87 -1.88
N ASP A 245 18.68 23.89 -3.22
CA ASP A 245 18.32 25.06 -4.05
C ASP A 245 17.00 24.87 -4.81
N ALA A 246 15.88 25.16 -4.14
CA ALA A 246 14.51 25.12 -4.67
C ALA A 246 14.08 26.39 -5.43
N SER A 247 14.98 27.36 -5.62
CA SER A 247 14.68 28.73 -6.07
C SER A 247 14.26 28.87 -7.55
N LYS A 248 14.22 27.78 -8.34
CA LYS A 248 13.74 27.76 -9.74
C LYS A 248 12.45 26.94 -9.95
N GLU A 249 11.91 26.32 -8.91
CA GLU A 249 10.59 25.65 -8.97
C GLU A 249 9.50 26.74 -8.87
N VAL A 250 8.71 26.90 -9.94
CA VAL A 250 7.63 27.91 -9.95
C VAL A 250 6.30 27.22 -9.71
N GLU A 251 5.70 27.49 -8.55
CA GLU A 251 4.32 27.13 -8.22
C GLU A 251 3.36 27.85 -9.16
N THR A 252 2.72 27.10 -10.08
CA THR A 252 1.61 27.62 -10.88
C THR A 252 0.40 26.71 -10.76
N TRP A 253 -0.78 27.33 -10.70
CA TRP A 253 -2.13 26.79 -10.46
C TRP A 253 -2.65 25.80 -11.56
N ARG A 254 -1.86 24.79 -11.94
CA ARG A 254 -2.23 23.77 -12.94
C ARG A 254 -2.32 22.33 -12.37
N GLY A 255 -2.47 22.22 -11.05
CA GLY A 255 -2.61 20.97 -10.30
C GLY A 255 -2.16 21.18 -8.85
N TRP A 256 -2.44 20.22 -7.95
CA TRP A 256 -1.83 20.23 -6.62
C TRP A 256 -0.30 20.15 -6.78
N PRO A 257 0.48 21.12 -6.25
CA PRO A 257 1.94 21.03 -6.24
C PRO A 257 2.38 19.74 -5.56
N ASP A 258 3.46 19.11 -6.04
CA ASP A 258 4.09 18.01 -5.32
C ASP A 258 4.50 18.54 -3.93
N LEU A 259 3.96 17.98 -2.84
CA LEU A 259 4.30 18.36 -1.46
C LEU A 259 5.81 18.32 -1.16
N ARG A 260 6.62 17.71 -2.03
CA ARG A 260 8.08 17.71 -2.01
C ARG A 260 8.74 19.00 -2.52
N SER A 261 8.00 19.97 -3.07
CA SER A 261 8.52 21.31 -3.41
C SER A 261 8.73 22.16 -2.15
N HIS A 262 8.04 21.84 -1.06
CA HIS A 262 8.36 22.38 0.25
C HIS A 262 9.58 21.63 0.82
N GLY A 263 10.57 22.39 1.29
CA GLY A 263 11.70 21.84 2.02
C GLY A 263 11.26 21.03 3.25
N PRO A 264 12.14 20.20 3.82
CA PRO A 264 11.79 19.40 4.99
C PRO A 264 11.31 20.30 6.14
N PHE A 265 10.26 19.88 6.84
CA PHE A 265 9.88 20.45 8.12
C PHE A 265 10.92 20.04 9.15
N ARG A 266 11.63 21.01 9.71
CA ARG A 266 12.55 20.75 10.81
C ARG A 266 11.76 20.62 12.10
N VAL A 267 11.72 19.42 12.66
CA VAL A 267 11.23 19.16 14.01
C VAL A 267 12.41 18.60 14.80
N ASP A 268 12.82 19.34 15.82
CA ASP A 268 14.05 19.08 16.58
C ASP A 268 15.29 18.94 15.68
N GLN A 269 15.98 17.79 15.75
CA GLN A 269 17.14 17.44 14.91
C GLN A 269 16.77 16.66 13.65
N HIS A 270 15.48 16.54 13.32
CA HIS A 270 14.99 15.65 12.26
C HIS A 270 14.30 16.43 11.16
N ASP A 271 14.69 16.11 9.92
CA ASP A 271 14.04 16.63 8.71
C ASP A 271 12.85 15.74 8.36
N ILE A 272 11.64 16.21 8.65
CA ILE A 272 10.39 15.50 8.33
C ILE A 272 9.89 15.93 6.96
N ARG A 273 9.58 14.96 6.09
CA ARG A 273 8.97 15.20 4.77
C ARG A 273 7.60 14.56 4.69
N ILE A 274 6.63 15.32 4.21
CA ILE A 274 5.30 14.81 3.88
C ILE A 274 5.33 14.40 2.41
N THR A 275 5.09 13.12 2.13
CA THR A 275 5.05 12.60 0.76
C THR A 275 3.71 11.94 0.51
N ALA A 276 3.16 12.16 -0.69
CA ALA A 276 2.02 11.37 -1.15
C ALA A 276 2.39 9.88 -1.27
N ASP A 277 1.41 9.02 -0.98
CA ASP A 277 1.53 7.57 -1.04
C ASP A 277 1.31 7.08 -2.48
N TYR A 278 2.40 7.03 -3.24
CA TYR A 278 2.40 6.58 -4.63
C TYR A 278 2.73 5.09 -4.73
N SER A 279 2.15 4.41 -5.74
CA SER A 279 2.57 3.05 -6.09
C SER A 279 4.07 2.97 -6.38
N LYS A 280 4.66 1.77 -6.28
CA LYS A 280 6.08 1.55 -6.59
C LYS A 280 6.43 2.01 -8.00
N GLU A 281 5.62 1.62 -8.99
CA GLU A 281 5.79 2.01 -10.40
C GLU A 281 5.68 3.53 -10.58
N THR A 282 4.68 4.16 -9.95
CA THR A 282 4.52 5.62 -9.95
C THR A 282 5.75 6.29 -9.35
N ASN A 283 6.26 5.80 -8.22
CA ASN A 283 7.47 6.33 -7.59
C ASN A 283 8.72 6.16 -8.46
N GLU A 284 8.86 5.04 -9.18
CA GLU A 284 9.98 4.80 -10.11
C GLU A 284 9.93 5.75 -11.31
N ARG A 285 8.75 5.92 -11.92
CA ARG A 285 8.55 6.90 -13.01
C ARG A 285 8.83 8.33 -12.54
N ARG A 286 8.38 8.70 -11.34
CA ARG A 286 8.70 10.00 -10.73
C ARG A 286 10.21 10.16 -10.54
N LYS A 287 10.90 9.16 -9.97
CA LYS A 287 12.36 9.18 -9.79
C LYS A 287 13.08 9.38 -11.12
N ALA A 288 12.66 8.70 -12.19
CA ALA A 288 13.24 8.86 -13.52
C ALA A 288 13.13 10.30 -14.05
N PHE A 289 12.00 10.96 -13.83
CA PHE A 289 11.85 12.39 -14.11
C PHE A 289 12.74 13.28 -13.22
N LEU A 290 12.84 12.97 -11.92
CA LEU A 290 13.64 13.76 -10.97
C LEU A 290 15.14 13.78 -11.33
N VAL A 291 15.67 12.69 -11.90
CA VAL A 291 17.06 12.61 -12.39
C VAL A 291 17.37 13.66 -13.46
N LEU A 292 16.37 14.17 -14.18
CA LEU A 292 16.54 15.15 -15.27
C LEU A 292 16.52 16.62 -14.77
N ARG A 293 16.15 16.87 -13.51
CA ARG A 293 16.11 18.21 -12.91
C ARG A 293 17.42 19.00 -13.01
N PRO A 294 18.61 18.42 -12.77
CA PRO A 294 19.87 19.15 -12.91
C PRO A 294 20.06 19.72 -14.31
N ARG A 295 19.71 18.97 -15.37
CA ARG A 295 19.82 19.43 -16.77
C ARG A 295 18.82 20.54 -17.08
N LEU A 296 17.60 20.43 -16.57
CA LEU A 296 16.60 21.49 -16.69
C LEU A 296 17.07 22.81 -16.06
N ARG A 297 17.73 22.74 -14.89
CA ARG A 297 18.33 23.90 -14.22
C ARG A 297 19.47 24.51 -15.02
N GLN A 298 20.34 23.68 -15.60
CA GLN A 298 21.44 24.12 -16.47
C GLN A 298 20.94 24.86 -17.71
N LEU A 299 19.82 24.41 -18.30
CA LEU A 299 19.22 25.02 -19.49
C LEU A 299 18.27 26.19 -19.17
N GLU A 300 18.22 26.61 -17.90
CA GLU A 300 17.37 27.68 -17.36
C GLU A 300 15.87 27.49 -17.65
N MET A 301 15.44 26.24 -17.67
CA MET A 301 14.03 25.91 -17.88
C MET A 301 13.29 25.90 -16.54
N LYS A 302 12.08 26.48 -16.52
CA LYS A 302 11.13 26.31 -15.42
C LYS A 302 10.46 24.95 -15.58
N TYR A 303 10.19 24.24 -14.48
CA TYR A 303 9.57 22.92 -14.56
C TYR A 303 8.71 22.60 -13.34
N GLY A 304 7.83 21.61 -13.49
CA GLY A 304 7.00 21.06 -12.41
C GLY A 304 6.66 19.59 -12.67
N LEU A 305 6.64 18.77 -11.62
CA LEU A 305 6.28 17.34 -11.69
C LEU A 305 4.89 17.14 -11.07
N PHE A 306 3.95 16.66 -11.88
CA PHE A 306 2.55 16.48 -11.48
C PHE A 306 2.20 15.03 -11.15
N ASP A 307 0.98 14.82 -10.66
CA ASP A 307 0.32 13.52 -10.52
C ASP A 307 -0.88 13.44 -11.51
N PRO A 308 -1.07 12.35 -12.28
CA PRO A 308 -0.13 11.24 -12.53
C PRO A 308 1.24 11.74 -13.07
N PRO A 309 2.32 10.95 -12.96
CA PRO A 309 3.69 11.41 -13.23
C PRO A 309 3.87 11.97 -14.64
N ARG A 310 3.91 13.29 -14.74
CA ARG A 310 4.23 14.04 -15.97
C ARG A 310 5.01 15.29 -15.59
N MET A 311 5.97 15.67 -16.42
CA MET A 311 6.80 16.85 -16.18
C MET A 311 6.45 17.94 -17.17
N TRP A 312 6.02 19.08 -16.65
CA TRP A 312 5.87 20.32 -17.39
C TRP A 312 7.20 21.04 -17.42
N VAL A 313 7.56 21.61 -18.57
CA VAL A 313 8.78 22.39 -18.78
C VAL A 313 8.47 23.64 -19.58
N THR A 314 9.02 24.78 -19.16
CA THR A 314 8.84 26.07 -19.83
C THR A 314 10.18 26.75 -20.08
N LYS A 315 10.38 27.24 -21.30
CA LYS A 315 11.53 28.06 -21.71
C LYS A 315 11.04 29.20 -22.60
N ASN A 316 11.47 30.43 -22.32
CA ASN A 316 11.15 31.63 -23.10
C ASN A 316 9.63 31.82 -23.35
N GLY A 317 8.79 31.53 -22.35
CA GLY A 317 7.33 31.67 -22.44
C GLY A 317 6.61 30.51 -23.15
N VAL A 318 7.34 29.54 -23.70
CA VAL A 318 6.78 28.34 -24.32
C VAL A 318 6.84 27.16 -23.35
N SER A 319 5.68 26.56 -23.11
CA SER A 319 5.51 25.40 -22.24
C SER A 319 5.31 24.10 -23.02
N LYS A 320 5.81 22.99 -22.49
CA LYS A 320 5.57 21.65 -23.01
C LYS A 320 5.45 20.64 -21.87
N ASP A 321 4.51 19.71 -21.99
CA ASP A 321 4.33 18.60 -21.07
C ASP A 321 4.99 17.32 -21.60
N PHE A 322 5.55 16.53 -20.68
CA PHE A 322 6.20 15.25 -20.95
C PHE A 322 5.58 14.18 -20.06
N TYR A 323 5.00 13.15 -20.69
CA TYR A 323 4.37 12.04 -19.97
C TYR A 323 5.33 10.85 -19.76
N ASN A 324 6.45 10.85 -20.49
CA ASN A 324 7.51 9.84 -20.38
C ASN A 324 8.87 10.51 -20.07
N PRO A 325 9.64 10.01 -19.07
CA PRO A 325 10.98 10.50 -18.80
C PRO A 325 11.92 10.46 -20.01
N GLU A 326 11.81 9.44 -20.87
CA GLU A 326 12.66 9.31 -22.06
C GLU A 326 12.37 10.38 -23.11
N GLU A 327 11.10 10.78 -23.28
CA GLU A 327 10.74 11.90 -24.17
C GLU A 327 11.37 13.21 -23.69
N LEU A 328 11.36 13.45 -22.38
CA LEU A 328 12.02 14.61 -21.80
C LEU A 328 13.54 14.53 -21.97
N ARG A 329 14.14 13.35 -21.78
CA ARG A 329 15.57 13.14 -21.97
C ARG A 329 16.01 13.47 -23.40
N LEU A 330 15.33 12.89 -24.39
CA LEU A 330 15.60 13.13 -25.82
C LEU A 330 15.42 14.61 -26.17
N PHE A 331 14.39 15.25 -25.60
CA PHE A 331 14.18 16.68 -25.76
C PHE A 331 15.35 17.51 -25.20
N LEU A 332 15.87 17.17 -24.02
CA LEU A 332 17.02 17.86 -23.42
C LEU A 332 18.31 17.63 -24.21
N ASP A 333 18.49 16.44 -24.79
CA ASP A 333 19.65 16.10 -25.63
C ASP A 333 19.71 16.97 -26.90
N SER A 334 18.55 17.37 -27.45
CA SER A 334 18.50 18.25 -28.63
C SER A 334 19.16 19.62 -28.44
N PHE A 335 19.40 20.06 -27.19
CA PHE A 335 20.09 21.32 -26.89
C PHE A 335 21.62 21.18 -26.82
N GLN A 336 22.18 19.97 -26.80
CA GLN A 336 23.61 19.73 -26.73
C GLN A 336 24.28 19.65 -28.12
N SER A 337 23.51 19.50 -29.20
CA SER A 337 24.03 19.24 -30.55
C SER A 337 24.40 20.49 -31.39
N GLN A 338 24.69 21.64 -30.78
CA GLN A 338 25.18 22.82 -31.52
C GLN A 338 26.72 22.90 -31.40
N PRO A 339 27.49 22.73 -32.49
CA PRO A 339 28.94 22.89 -32.44
C PRO A 339 29.31 24.37 -32.27
N LYS A 340 30.34 24.62 -31.47
CA LYS A 340 30.99 25.93 -31.32
C LYS A 340 31.81 26.21 -32.58
N ASP A 341 31.28 26.99 -33.51
CA ASP A 341 32.09 27.59 -34.57
C ASP A 341 32.55 29.00 -34.21
N SER A 342 33.82 29.22 -34.54
CA SER A 342 34.69 30.32 -34.20
C SER A 342 34.50 31.57 -35.09
N THR A 343 35.14 32.66 -34.65
CA THR A 343 35.61 33.84 -35.42
C THR A 343 34.60 34.92 -35.85
N ASN A 344 34.56 35.97 -35.03
CA ASN A 344 34.74 37.40 -35.33
C ASN A 344 34.89 37.82 -36.81
N SER A 345 33.97 38.64 -37.33
CA SER A 345 34.31 39.94 -37.95
C SER A 345 33.07 40.86 -38.06
N ASN A 346 33.28 42.12 -37.71
CA ASN A 346 32.33 43.23 -37.81
C ASN A 346 31.96 43.56 -39.27
N ARG A 347 30.68 43.86 -39.52
CA ARG A 347 30.26 45.09 -40.24
C ARG A 347 28.75 45.31 -40.19
N SER A 348 28.41 46.55 -39.88
CA SER A 348 27.10 47.20 -39.71
C SER A 348 26.41 47.54 -41.05
N HIS A 349 25.09 47.33 -41.15
CA HIS A 349 24.11 48.32 -41.66
C HIS A 349 22.64 47.83 -41.52
N ASP A 350 21.88 48.57 -40.72
CA ASP A 350 20.53 49.16 -40.92
C ASP A 350 19.38 48.47 -41.69
N ILE A 351 18.25 48.39 -40.95
CA ILE A 351 16.83 48.70 -41.28
C ILE A 351 16.00 47.69 -42.12
N ALA A 352 15.02 47.07 -41.44
CA ALA A 352 13.56 47.08 -41.69
C ALA A 352 12.86 45.70 -41.59
N GLY A 353 11.76 45.67 -40.83
CA GLY A 353 10.53 45.02 -41.29
C GLY A 353 10.19 43.62 -40.76
N ASP A 354 9.07 43.60 -40.04
CA ASP A 354 8.04 42.56 -40.00
C ASP A 354 8.11 41.37 -39.03
N ASP A 355 7.18 41.46 -38.08
CA ASP A 355 6.49 40.40 -37.35
C ASP A 355 6.11 39.20 -38.23
N LYS A 356 6.43 37.99 -37.74
CA LYS A 356 5.52 36.84 -37.52
C LYS A 356 6.30 35.54 -37.32
N GLY A 357 5.93 34.77 -36.29
CA GLY A 357 6.08 33.31 -36.35
C GLY A 357 6.61 32.64 -35.10
N ASN A 358 5.66 32.18 -34.28
CA ASN A 358 5.79 31.17 -33.23
C ASN A 358 6.77 30.04 -33.63
N ARG A 359 7.84 29.79 -32.86
CA ARG A 359 8.74 28.65 -33.09
C ARG A 359 9.18 28.02 -31.76
N ILE A 360 8.60 26.87 -31.50
CA ILE A 360 8.79 26.01 -30.33
C ILE A 360 10.07 25.17 -30.60
N PHE A 361 11.24 25.62 -30.12
CA PHE A 361 12.56 24.92 -30.18
C PHE A 361 13.34 24.93 -31.53
N PRO A 362 14.68 24.72 -31.52
CA PRO A 362 15.64 25.41 -32.41
C PRO A 362 15.61 24.95 -33.87
N SER A 363 15.94 25.85 -34.80
CA SER A 363 15.91 25.63 -36.26
C SER A 363 17.29 25.55 -36.91
N GLY A 364 17.53 24.51 -37.71
CA GLY A 364 18.57 24.44 -38.75
C GLY A 364 18.10 23.52 -39.89
N LYS A 365 18.18 23.98 -41.16
CA LYS A 365 17.99 23.20 -42.40
C LYS A 365 19.39 22.73 -42.84
N GLU A 366 19.63 21.51 -43.33
CA GLU A 366 19.38 21.08 -44.72
C GLU A 366 19.33 19.54 -44.91
N LYS A 367 18.94 19.15 -46.14
CA LYS A 367 18.35 17.90 -46.64
C LYS A 367 19.34 16.73 -46.77
N ALA A 368 18.86 15.50 -46.56
CA ALA A 368 18.58 14.51 -47.63
C ALA A 368 18.26 13.09 -47.10
N ASN A 369 17.21 12.51 -47.70
CA ASN A 369 17.05 11.11 -48.12
C ASN A 369 16.65 9.98 -47.13
N THR A 370 15.42 9.51 -47.37
CA THR A 370 14.95 8.09 -47.47
C THR A 370 15.00 7.25 -46.17
N ALA A 371 13.98 6.53 -45.69
CA ALA A 371 12.93 5.81 -46.39
C ALA A 371 11.75 5.47 -45.44
N LEU A 372 10.55 5.43 -46.04
CA LEU A 372 9.44 4.49 -45.81
C LEU A 372 8.83 4.34 -44.40
N TYR A 373 7.74 5.09 -44.21
CA TYR A 373 6.52 4.63 -43.56
C TYR A 373 5.72 3.71 -44.50
N ASN A 374 4.93 2.80 -43.92
CA ASN A 374 3.58 2.39 -44.32
C ASN A 374 3.10 1.40 -43.22
N ALA A 375 1.87 1.39 -42.72
CA ALA A 375 0.57 1.96 -43.11
C ALA A 375 -0.32 1.91 -41.82
N ASP A 376 -1.53 2.44 -41.66
CA ASP A 376 -2.56 3.03 -42.52
C ASP A 376 -3.54 3.74 -41.56
N ALA A 377 -3.91 5.00 -41.80
CA ALA A 377 -5.23 5.46 -42.29
C ALA A 377 -6.32 5.54 -41.19
N SER A 378 -7.15 6.59 -41.04
CA SER A 378 -7.73 7.51 -42.02
C SER A 378 -8.33 8.76 -41.33
N LYS A 379 -8.29 9.90 -42.05
CA LYS A 379 -9.30 10.96 -42.29
C LYS A 379 -10.31 11.25 -41.16
N GLU A 380 -10.54 12.49 -40.74
CA GLU A 380 -11.19 13.57 -41.52
C GLU A 380 -10.82 14.98 -41.03
N VAL A 381 -11.08 15.95 -41.91
CA VAL A 381 -10.84 17.39 -41.80
C VAL A 381 -12.08 18.07 -41.23
N GLU A 382 -11.97 18.85 -40.15
CA GLU A 382 -12.89 19.96 -39.90
C GLU A 382 -12.15 21.20 -39.40
N THR A 383 -12.19 22.23 -40.24
CA THR A 383 -11.76 23.61 -40.01
C THR A 383 -12.70 24.33 -39.06
N TRP A 384 -12.21 25.02 -38.02
CA TRP A 384 -12.99 26.09 -37.39
C TRP A 384 -12.16 27.34 -37.06
N ARG A 385 -12.80 28.46 -37.39
CA ARG A 385 -12.37 29.86 -37.36
C ARG A 385 -12.40 30.40 -35.93
N GLY A 386 -11.70 31.52 -35.70
CA GLY A 386 -11.34 32.03 -34.38
C GLY A 386 -12.39 32.85 -33.60
N TRP A 387 -11.83 33.53 -32.59
CA TRP A 387 -12.28 34.68 -31.76
C TRP A 387 -12.99 34.34 -30.43
N PRO A 388 -12.92 35.19 -29.38
CA PRO A 388 -11.87 36.14 -28.97
C PRO A 388 -11.55 36.13 -27.45
N ASP A 389 -10.56 36.93 -27.08
CA ASP A 389 -10.17 37.30 -25.72
C ASP A 389 -11.29 38.07 -24.98
N ARG A 390 -11.50 37.78 -23.69
CA ARG A 390 -12.24 38.67 -22.76
C ARG A 390 -11.76 38.51 -21.32
N THR A 391 -11.24 39.62 -20.81
CA THR A 391 -10.88 39.88 -19.44
C THR A 391 -12.10 40.14 -18.55
N THR A 392 -11.96 39.71 -17.29
CA THR A 392 -12.55 40.23 -16.04
C THR A 392 -14.06 40.10 -15.75
N THR A 393 -14.33 39.84 -14.47
CA THR A 393 -15.57 39.96 -13.67
C THR A 393 -16.51 38.77 -13.61
N GLY A 394 -16.81 38.33 -12.38
CA GLY A 394 -17.93 37.43 -12.10
C GLY A 394 -17.71 36.48 -10.93
N VAL A 395 -17.74 37.01 -9.70
CA VAL A 395 -18.03 36.22 -8.49
C VAL A 395 -19.36 35.49 -8.71
N ARG A 396 -19.41 34.17 -8.48
CA ARG A 396 -20.59 33.44 -8.03
C ARG A 396 -20.21 32.07 -7.47
N SER A 397 -20.56 31.88 -6.21
CA SER A 397 -20.65 30.63 -5.48
C SER A 397 -21.67 29.68 -6.12
N CYS A 398 -21.39 28.37 -6.10
CA CYS A 398 -22.41 27.32 -6.12
C CYS A 398 -21.90 26.07 -5.38
N THR A 399 -22.75 25.60 -4.48
CA THR A 399 -22.66 24.43 -3.59
C THR A 399 -22.75 23.09 -4.33
N PRO A 400 -22.28 21.98 -3.71
CA PRO A 400 -22.25 20.65 -4.33
C PRO A 400 -23.56 19.87 -4.13
N TRP A 401 -23.89 19.02 -5.11
CA TRP A 401 -24.78 17.87 -4.99
C TRP A 401 -23.96 16.60 -4.81
#